data_AF-F0WR60-F1
#
_entry.id   AF-F0WR60-F1
#
_cell.length_a   1.000
_cell.length_b   1.000
_cell.length_c   1.000
_cell.angle_alpha   90.00
_cell.angle_beta   90.00
_cell.angle_gamma   90.00
#
_symmetry.space_group_name_H-M   'P 1'
#
loop_
_entity.id
_entity.type
_entity.pdbx_description
1 polymer ?
#
loop_
_entity_poly.entity_id
_entity_poly.type
_entity_poly.pdbx_seq_one_letter_code
_entity_poly.pdbx_strand_id
1 'polypeptide(L)'
;MLQAQSELYAILGLEVGSNELQISRAYKKRSLLHHPDRGGDVKKFLELKNARDILMDPKKKKAYDENALKEVNARRKQREREREMDDKRRNMREELLRKEKAFEVTHKAVRKNNEINALRERGISRQMELERKKKEQQEAYSAEKILREAIAETSISKANRTLTIKWDRKVYSHSDETLSRELRKYGEIGSIRVRSASAKVLFREASAASRAARIEGHRECWRSVSLQGHLVEDTSQTWENQYADENASDKNPRDIQVLPLDPVSLEEHLALEKKVLEKLNALASSVDRPSENIASSL
;
A
#
# COMPACT_ATOMS: atom_id res chain seq x y z
N MET A 1 51.30 -12.68 43.45
CA MET A 1 52.53 -13.28 42.89
C MET A 1 53.70 -12.32 42.60
N LEU A 2 53.52 -11.00 42.38
CA LEU A 2 54.61 -10.01 42.63
C LEU A 2 55.12 -10.07 44.09
N GLN A 3 54.30 -10.69 44.94
CA GLN A 3 54.53 -11.02 46.33
C GLN A 3 55.78 -11.85 46.56
N ALA A 4 56.20 -12.77 45.68
CA ALA A 4 57.35 -13.61 46.02
C ALA A 4 58.62 -12.77 46.12
N GLN A 5 59.01 -12.02 45.07
CA GLN A 5 60.15 -11.07 45.09
C GLN A 5 60.07 -10.08 46.23
N SER A 6 58.91 -9.45 46.36
CA SER A 6 58.69 -8.48 47.41
C SER A 6 58.60 -9.17 48.77
N GLU A 7 58.38 -10.47 48.91
CA GLU A 7 58.20 -11.09 50.21
C GLU A 7 59.53 -11.11 50.93
N LEU A 8 60.61 -11.64 50.36
CA LEU A 8 61.89 -11.65 51.10
C LEU A 8 62.40 -10.23 51.38
N TYR A 9 62.33 -9.34 50.39
CA TYR A 9 62.77 -7.95 50.57
C TYR A 9 61.79 -7.14 51.44
N ALA A 10 60.46 -7.28 51.34
CA ALA A 10 59.49 -6.56 52.17
C ALA A 10 59.30 -7.15 53.57
N ILE A 11 59.55 -8.45 53.78
CA ILE A 11 59.69 -9.08 55.11
C ILE A 11 60.85 -8.43 55.86
N LEU A 12 61.90 -7.98 55.15
CA LEU A 12 62.99 -7.17 55.72
C LEU A 12 62.73 -5.65 55.64
N GLY A 13 61.77 -5.22 54.82
CA GLY A 13 61.37 -3.81 54.65
C GLY A 13 62.33 -3.03 53.76
N LEU A 14 62.94 -3.73 52.81
CA LEU A 14 63.94 -3.23 51.89
C LEU A 14 63.40 -3.23 50.46
N GLU A 15 63.97 -2.37 49.64
CA GLU A 15 63.70 -2.35 48.21
C GLU A 15 64.53 -3.42 47.50
N VAL A 16 64.01 -3.91 46.37
CA VAL A 16 64.68 -4.91 45.54
C VAL A 16 66.01 -4.34 45.05
N GLY A 17 67.11 -5.07 45.25
CA GLY A 17 68.46 -4.59 44.91
C GLY A 17 69.24 -3.97 46.08
N SER A 18 68.71 -4.00 47.31
CA SER A 18 69.43 -3.54 48.49
C SER A 18 70.77 -4.28 48.72
N ASN A 19 71.76 -3.55 49.23
CA ASN A 19 73.11 -4.05 49.48
C ASN A 19 73.16 -4.96 50.73
N GLU A 20 74.13 -5.86 50.83
CA GLU A 20 74.29 -6.82 51.95
C GLU A 20 74.34 -6.11 53.32
N LEU A 21 75.00 -4.95 53.36
CA LEU A 21 75.06 -4.09 54.55
C LEU A 21 73.67 -3.57 54.97
N GLN A 22 72.82 -3.23 54.00
CA GLN A 22 71.44 -2.79 54.27
C GLN A 22 70.57 -3.96 54.76
N ILE A 23 70.75 -5.16 54.18
CA ILE A 23 70.08 -6.40 54.59
C ILE A 23 70.42 -6.75 56.04
N SER A 24 71.71 -6.72 56.40
CA SER A 24 72.17 -7.01 57.76
C SER A 24 71.65 -5.99 58.79
N ARG A 25 71.66 -4.70 58.44
CA ARG A 25 71.13 -3.63 59.29
C ARG A 25 69.62 -3.75 59.49
N ALA A 26 68.85 -3.99 58.42
CA ALA A 26 67.41 -4.16 58.48
C ALA A 26 67.00 -5.40 59.30
N TYR A 27 67.71 -6.52 59.10
CA TYR A 27 67.50 -7.73 59.90
C TYR A 27 67.74 -7.49 61.39
N LYS A 28 68.86 -6.84 61.77
CA LYS A 28 69.14 -6.52 63.18
C LYS A 28 68.03 -5.67 63.80
N LYS A 29 67.58 -4.63 63.09
CA LYS A 29 66.51 -3.74 63.55
C LYS A 29 65.18 -4.48 63.74
N ARG A 30 64.77 -5.32 62.79
CA ARG A 30 63.51 -6.08 62.85
C ARG A 30 63.56 -7.27 63.79
N SER A 31 64.71 -7.92 63.92
CA SER A 31 64.92 -9.04 64.85
C SER A 31 64.79 -8.60 66.30
N LEU A 32 65.27 -7.41 66.64
CA LEU A 32 65.13 -6.85 67.99
C LEU A 32 63.67 -6.54 68.35
N LEU A 33 62.85 -6.21 67.34
CA LEU A 33 61.42 -5.91 67.51
C LEU A 33 60.58 -7.18 67.67
N HIS A 34 60.92 -8.25 66.95
CA HIS A 34 60.18 -9.51 66.95
C HIS A 34 60.85 -10.63 67.76
N HIS A 35 61.79 -10.29 68.64
CA HIS A 35 62.51 -11.28 69.44
C HIS A 35 61.58 -12.00 70.43
N PRO A 36 61.59 -13.33 70.52
CA PRO A 36 60.70 -14.09 71.41
C PRO A 36 60.89 -13.75 72.89
N ASP A 37 62.12 -13.44 73.30
CA ASP A 37 62.46 -13.04 74.68
C ASP A 37 61.89 -11.66 75.08
N ARG A 38 61.49 -10.84 74.09
CA ARG A 38 60.88 -9.51 74.30
C ARG A 38 59.38 -9.51 74.01
N GLY A 39 58.75 -10.69 73.96
CA GLY A 39 57.32 -10.83 73.67
C GLY A 39 56.95 -10.69 72.19
N GLY A 40 57.92 -10.87 71.29
CA GLY A 40 57.70 -10.81 69.84
C GLY A 40 57.14 -12.10 69.23
N ASP A 41 56.62 -11.99 68.01
CA ASP A 41 56.04 -13.11 67.25
C ASP A 41 57.12 -14.03 66.67
N VAL A 42 57.17 -15.26 67.17
CA VAL A 42 58.14 -16.31 66.77
C VAL A 42 58.07 -16.61 65.27
N LYS A 43 56.88 -16.56 64.67
CA LYS A 43 56.70 -16.87 63.24
C LYS A 43 57.36 -15.83 62.35
N LYS A 44 57.14 -14.54 62.66
CA LYS A 44 57.76 -13.41 61.94
C LYS A 44 59.27 -13.39 62.13
N PHE A 45 59.76 -13.77 63.30
CA PHE A 45 61.21 -13.90 63.55
C PHE A 45 61.84 -14.99 62.67
N LEU A 46 61.17 -16.14 62.54
CA LEU A 46 61.64 -17.22 61.68
C LEU A 46 61.62 -16.83 60.19
N GLU A 47 60.57 -16.12 59.75
CA GLU A 47 60.46 -15.56 58.40
C GLU A 47 61.58 -14.54 58.11
N LEU A 48 61.87 -13.64 59.05
CA LEU A 48 62.97 -12.68 58.96
C LEU A 48 64.34 -13.36 58.86
N LYS A 49 64.55 -14.42 59.64
CA LYS A 49 65.78 -15.22 59.62
C LYS A 49 65.94 -15.92 58.27
N ASN A 50 64.89 -16.59 57.79
CA ASN A 50 64.89 -17.28 56.50
C ASN A 50 65.13 -16.29 55.34
N ALA A 51 64.48 -15.11 55.37
CA ALA A 51 64.69 -14.07 54.37
C ALA A 51 66.13 -13.55 54.36
N ARG A 52 66.73 -13.32 55.53
CA ARG A 52 68.14 -12.95 55.62
C ARG A 52 69.05 -14.04 55.05
N ASP A 53 68.84 -15.29 55.44
CA ASP A 53 69.72 -16.40 55.06
C ASP A 53 69.67 -16.69 53.55
N ILE A 54 68.54 -16.43 52.89
CA ILE A 54 68.41 -16.54 51.42
C ILE A 54 69.07 -15.33 50.73
N LEU A 55 68.90 -14.11 51.24
CA LEU A 55 69.44 -12.89 50.62
C LEU A 55 70.93 -12.64 50.89
N MET A 56 71.49 -13.24 51.94
CA MET A 56 72.90 -13.13 52.32
C MET A 56 73.81 -14.10 51.55
N ASP A 57 73.24 -15.16 50.96
CA ASP A 57 73.97 -16.07 50.07
C ASP A 57 73.88 -15.54 48.61
N PRO A 58 75.02 -15.16 47.98
CA PRO A 58 75.01 -14.57 46.65
C PRO A 58 74.49 -15.53 45.57
N LYS A 59 74.60 -16.86 45.76
CA LYS A 59 74.06 -17.83 44.80
C LYS A 59 72.54 -17.92 44.89
N LYS A 60 72.00 -17.95 46.11
CA LYS A 60 70.55 -18.01 46.35
C LYS A 60 69.86 -16.71 45.97
N LYS A 61 70.48 -15.56 46.29
CA LYS A 61 70.01 -14.23 45.88
C LYS A 61 69.88 -14.12 44.36
N LYS A 62 70.92 -14.49 43.61
CA LYS A 62 70.88 -14.48 42.14
C LYS A 62 69.80 -15.38 41.57
N ALA A 63 69.70 -16.63 42.03
CA ALA A 63 68.68 -17.57 41.54
C ALA A 63 67.25 -17.06 41.81
N TYR A 64 67.05 -16.43 42.96
CA TYR A 64 65.77 -15.83 43.33
C TYR A 64 65.42 -14.61 42.48
N ASP A 65 66.38 -13.69 42.28
CA ASP A 65 66.22 -12.50 41.43
C ASP A 65 65.95 -12.89 39.96
N GLU A 66 66.65 -13.89 39.43
CA GLU A 66 66.44 -14.40 38.08
C GLU A 66 65.06 -15.06 37.89
N ASN A 67 64.64 -15.91 38.83
CA ASN A 67 63.38 -16.64 38.71
C ASN A 67 62.19 -15.70 38.67
N ALA A 68 62.24 -14.63 39.43
CA ALA A 68 61.13 -13.71 39.43
C ALA A 68 61.15 -12.71 38.27
N LEU A 69 62.33 -12.34 37.77
CA LEU A 69 62.41 -11.62 36.51
C LEU A 69 61.79 -12.44 35.37
N LYS A 70 62.02 -13.77 35.37
CA LYS A 70 61.35 -14.70 34.44
C LYS A 70 59.83 -14.70 34.62
N GLU A 71 59.34 -14.72 35.85
CA GLU A 71 57.90 -14.70 36.14
C GLU A 71 57.22 -13.39 35.69
N VAL A 72 57.84 -12.24 35.99
CA VAL A 72 57.35 -10.92 35.55
C VAL A 72 57.31 -10.85 34.02
N ASN A 73 58.36 -11.33 33.34
CA ASN A 73 58.39 -11.38 31.88
C ASN A 73 57.38 -12.37 31.29
N ALA A 74 57.20 -13.54 31.89
CA ALA A 74 56.20 -14.52 31.47
C ALA A 74 54.78 -13.94 31.58
N ARG A 75 54.49 -13.23 32.68
CA ARG A 75 53.21 -12.58 32.91
C ARG A 75 52.98 -11.40 31.97
N ARG A 76 54.02 -10.62 31.66
CA ARG A 76 53.96 -9.57 30.63
C ARG A 76 53.61 -10.16 29.26
N LYS A 77 54.32 -11.20 28.84
CA LYS A 77 54.04 -11.92 27.58
C LYS A 77 52.65 -12.54 27.56
N GLN A 78 52.18 -13.07 28.69
CA GLN A 78 50.82 -13.59 28.79
C GLN A 78 49.78 -12.49 28.60
N ARG A 79 49.94 -11.34 29.28
CA ARG A 79 49.05 -10.18 29.11
C ARG A 79 49.05 -9.63 27.69
N GLU A 80 50.19 -9.63 27.02
CA GLU A 80 50.28 -9.21 25.60
C GLU A 80 49.48 -10.16 24.70
N ARG A 81 49.64 -11.48 24.87
CA ARG A 81 48.85 -12.48 24.14
C ARG A 81 47.35 -12.36 24.42
N GLU A 82 46.97 -12.15 25.67
CA GLU A 82 45.57 -11.97 26.06
C GLU A 82 44.98 -10.72 25.38
N ARG A 83 45.71 -9.59 25.37
CA ARG A 83 45.31 -8.37 24.65
C ARG A 83 45.14 -8.62 23.16
N GLU A 84 46.09 -9.28 22.51
CA GLU A 84 45.98 -9.61 21.08
C GLU A 84 44.77 -10.50 20.78
N MET A 85 44.48 -11.47 21.64
CA MET A 85 43.32 -12.35 21.48
C MET A 85 42.01 -11.61 21.74
N ASP A 86 41.98 -10.69 22.70
CA ASP A 86 40.83 -9.85 22.98
C ASP A 86 40.58 -8.84 21.84
N ASP A 87 41.62 -8.26 21.26
CA ASP A 87 41.52 -7.40 20.07
C ASP A 87 41.00 -8.19 18.86
N LYS A 88 41.50 -9.41 18.64
CA LYS A 88 40.96 -10.31 17.60
C LYS A 88 39.50 -10.65 17.83
N ARG A 89 39.12 -10.99 19.06
CA ARG A 89 37.71 -11.29 19.44
C ARG A 89 36.82 -10.07 19.22
N ARG A 90 37.29 -8.89 19.58
CA ARG A 90 36.59 -7.63 19.37
C ARG A 90 36.39 -7.36 17.88
N ASN A 91 37.44 -7.47 17.06
CA ASN A 91 37.34 -7.26 15.63
C ASN A 91 36.38 -8.26 14.97
N MET A 92 36.44 -9.54 15.32
CA MET A 92 35.48 -10.54 14.83
C MET A 92 34.04 -10.19 15.21
N ARG A 93 33.81 -9.75 16.45
CA ARG A 93 32.48 -9.33 16.91
C ARG A 93 31.98 -8.10 16.16
N GLU A 94 32.83 -7.10 15.97
CA GLU A 94 32.49 -5.88 15.23
C GLU A 94 32.20 -6.18 13.75
N GLU A 95 32.97 -7.06 13.12
CA GLU A 95 32.74 -7.51 11.75
C GLU A 95 31.42 -8.27 11.60
N LEU A 96 31.12 -9.20 12.52
CA LEU A 96 29.84 -9.92 12.56
C LEU A 96 28.66 -8.95 12.72
N LEU A 97 28.74 -8.03 13.68
CA LEU A 97 27.71 -7.01 13.90
C LEU A 97 27.53 -6.12 12.66
N ARG A 98 28.62 -5.78 11.97
CA ARG A 98 28.55 -4.99 10.73
C ARG A 98 27.85 -5.76 9.62
N LYS A 99 28.16 -7.05 9.46
CA LYS A 99 27.51 -7.93 8.48
C LYS A 99 26.02 -8.13 8.79
N GLU A 100 25.66 -8.35 10.05
CA GLU A 100 24.26 -8.46 10.49
C GLU A 100 23.48 -7.18 10.21
N LYS A 101 24.02 -6.00 10.56
CA LYS A 101 23.37 -4.72 10.27
C LYS A 101 23.19 -4.48 8.77
N ALA A 102 24.21 -4.78 7.96
CA ALA A 102 24.12 -4.64 6.51
C ALA A 102 23.07 -5.60 5.91
N PHE A 103 23.03 -6.84 6.38
CA PHE A 103 22.02 -7.81 5.99
C PHE A 103 20.62 -7.35 6.40
N GLU A 104 20.45 -6.82 7.61
CA GLU A 104 19.16 -6.35 8.10
C GLU A 104 18.64 -5.14 7.29
N VAL A 105 19.52 -4.20 6.94
CA VAL A 105 19.17 -3.04 6.10
C VAL A 105 18.74 -3.49 4.70
N THR A 106 19.53 -4.36 4.06
CA THR A 106 19.21 -4.86 2.71
C THR A 106 17.93 -5.69 2.72
N HIS A 107 17.77 -6.59 3.68
CA HIS A 107 16.57 -7.41 3.81
C HIS A 107 15.31 -6.59 4.13
N LYS A 108 15.42 -5.55 4.99
CA LYS A 108 14.33 -4.60 5.23
C LYS A 108 13.96 -3.83 3.97
N ALA A 109 14.94 -3.38 3.17
CA ALA A 109 14.69 -2.69 1.91
C ALA A 109 13.99 -3.60 0.89
N VAL A 110 14.43 -4.85 0.74
CA VAL A 110 13.79 -5.85 -0.13
C VAL A 110 12.35 -6.11 0.29
N ARG A 111 12.08 -6.28 1.60
CA ARG A 111 10.71 -6.44 2.12
C ARG A 111 9.83 -5.25 1.79
N LYS A 112 10.31 -4.02 2.02
CA LYS A 112 9.58 -2.80 1.67
C LYS A 112 9.31 -2.69 0.18
N ASN A 113 10.28 -3.02 -0.67
CA ASN A 113 10.08 -3.01 -2.12
C ASN A 113 9.05 -4.04 -2.57
N ASN A 114 9.05 -5.24 -2.00
CA ASN A 114 8.04 -6.25 -2.29
C ASN A 114 6.63 -5.81 -1.84
N GLU A 115 6.51 -5.18 -0.67
CA GLU A 115 5.24 -4.59 -0.21
C GLU A 115 4.76 -3.46 -1.14
N ILE A 116 5.66 -2.58 -1.58
CA ILE A 116 5.36 -1.52 -2.53
C ILE A 116 4.88 -2.10 -3.87
N ASN A 117 5.55 -3.13 -4.39
CA ASN A 117 5.15 -3.79 -5.63
C ASN A 117 3.78 -4.47 -5.49
N ALA A 118 3.52 -5.16 -4.38
CA ALA A 118 2.21 -5.76 -4.12
C ALA A 118 1.09 -4.71 -4.03
N LEU A 119 1.37 -3.55 -3.42
CA LEU A 119 0.42 -2.43 -3.38
C LEU A 119 0.16 -1.83 -4.77
N ARG A 120 1.21 -1.72 -5.61
CA ARG A 120 1.08 -1.26 -7.01
C ARG A 120 0.19 -2.19 -7.83
N GLU A 121 0.40 -3.50 -7.74
CA GLU A 121 -0.42 -4.49 -8.45
C GLU A 121 -1.89 -4.45 -8.00
N ARG A 122 -2.15 -4.30 -6.70
CA ARG A 122 -3.52 -4.09 -6.18
C ARG A 122 -4.15 -2.81 -6.72
N GLY A 123 -3.38 -1.72 -6.78
CA GLY A 123 -3.83 -0.45 -7.35
C GLY A 123 -4.23 -0.58 -8.82
N ILE A 124 -3.38 -1.20 -9.64
CA ILE A 124 -3.65 -1.46 -11.06
C ILE A 124 -4.88 -2.36 -11.22
N SER A 125 -4.98 -3.43 -10.43
CA SER A 125 -6.11 -4.37 -10.49
C SER A 125 -7.43 -3.67 -10.19
N ARG A 126 -7.46 -2.79 -9.18
CA ARG A 126 -8.64 -2.00 -8.84
C ARG A 126 -9.02 -1.04 -9.96
N GLN A 127 -8.07 -0.33 -10.55
CA GLN A 127 -8.34 0.57 -11.69
C GLN A 127 -8.96 -0.18 -12.86
N MET A 128 -8.40 -1.33 -13.22
CA MET A 128 -8.93 -2.19 -14.28
C MET A 128 -10.37 -2.65 -13.98
N GLU A 129 -10.68 -2.99 -12.72
CA GLU A 129 -12.04 -3.36 -12.31
C GLU A 129 -13.01 -2.18 -12.44
N LEU A 130 -12.60 -0.98 -12.02
CA LEU A 130 -13.42 0.23 -12.13
C LEU A 130 -13.67 0.61 -13.59
N GLU A 131 -12.65 0.55 -14.45
CA GLU A 131 -12.80 0.77 -15.89
C GLU A 131 -13.73 -0.26 -16.53
N ARG A 132 -13.61 -1.53 -16.14
CA ARG A 132 -14.52 -2.59 -16.62
C ARG A 132 -15.97 -2.30 -16.23
N LYS A 133 -16.21 -1.94 -14.96
CA LYS A 133 -17.56 -1.55 -14.48
C LYS A 133 -18.10 -0.33 -15.22
N LYS A 134 -17.24 0.68 -15.48
CA LYS A 134 -17.63 1.87 -16.25
C LYS A 134 -18.03 1.49 -17.67
N LYS A 135 -17.28 0.60 -18.31
CA LYS A 135 -17.59 0.10 -19.66
C LYS A 135 -18.88 -0.70 -19.68
N GLU A 136 -19.08 -1.62 -18.72
CA GLU A 136 -20.32 -2.40 -18.57
C GLU A 136 -21.54 -1.47 -18.39
N GLN A 137 -21.41 -0.40 -17.58
CA GLN A 137 -22.47 0.60 -17.42
C GLN A 137 -22.75 1.37 -18.71
N GLN A 138 -21.72 1.77 -19.46
CA GLN A 138 -21.88 2.45 -20.76
C GLN A 138 -22.54 1.54 -21.79
N GLU A 139 -22.13 0.28 -21.85
CA GLU A 139 -22.73 -0.74 -22.72
C GLU A 139 -24.19 -0.97 -22.34
N ALA A 140 -24.51 -1.14 -21.05
CA ALA A 140 -25.88 -1.28 -20.56
C ALA A 140 -26.75 -0.06 -20.92
N TYR A 141 -26.23 1.16 -20.72
CA TYR A 141 -26.93 2.39 -21.10
C TYR A 141 -27.16 2.46 -22.61
N SER A 142 -26.16 2.11 -23.42
CA SER A 142 -26.32 2.09 -24.88
C SER A 142 -27.34 1.04 -25.35
N ALA A 143 -27.35 -0.14 -24.72
CA ALA A 143 -28.30 -1.20 -25.02
C ALA A 143 -29.73 -0.80 -24.64
N GLU A 144 -29.91 -0.14 -23.49
CA GLU A 144 -31.20 0.40 -23.06
C GLU A 144 -31.69 1.49 -24.03
N LYS A 145 -30.79 2.37 -24.48
CA LYS A 145 -31.10 3.40 -25.49
C LYS A 145 -31.56 2.77 -26.80
N ILE A 146 -30.83 1.78 -27.32
CA ILE A 146 -31.19 1.06 -28.57
C ILE A 146 -32.54 0.36 -28.41
N LEU A 147 -32.79 -0.29 -27.26
CA LEU A 147 -34.07 -0.95 -27.01
C LEU A 147 -35.23 0.06 -26.98
N ARG A 148 -35.04 1.21 -26.32
CA ARG A 148 -36.03 2.28 -26.25
C ARG A 148 -36.33 2.85 -27.64
N GLU A 149 -35.31 3.06 -28.46
CA GLU A 149 -35.42 3.51 -29.83
C GLU A 149 -36.15 2.47 -30.71
N ALA A 150 -35.82 1.19 -30.61
CA ALA A 150 -36.51 0.11 -31.33
C ALA A 150 -37.99 -0.02 -30.91
N ILE A 151 -38.31 0.17 -29.62
CA ILE A 151 -39.70 0.20 -29.14
C ILE A 151 -40.43 1.43 -29.70
N ALA A 152 -39.78 2.59 -29.75
CA ALA A 152 -40.33 3.81 -30.35
C ALA A 152 -40.60 3.61 -31.85
N GLU A 153 -39.64 3.11 -32.63
CA GLU A 153 -39.81 2.79 -34.05
C GLU A 153 -40.92 1.76 -34.28
N THR A 154 -40.99 0.72 -33.46
CA THR A 154 -42.06 -0.29 -33.54
C THR A 154 -43.42 0.33 -33.23
N SER A 155 -43.50 1.28 -32.29
CA SER A 155 -44.74 1.99 -31.95
C SER A 155 -45.18 2.95 -33.06
N ILE A 156 -44.26 3.69 -33.67
CA ILE A 156 -44.49 4.59 -34.82
C ILE A 156 -44.92 3.78 -36.04
N SER A 157 -44.25 2.65 -36.31
CA SER A 157 -44.59 1.72 -37.38
C SER A 157 -45.98 1.11 -37.20
N LYS A 158 -46.37 0.74 -35.96
CA LYS A 158 -47.73 0.27 -35.66
C LYS A 158 -48.78 1.36 -35.83
N ALA A 159 -48.49 2.61 -35.43
CA ALA A 159 -49.41 3.74 -35.58
C ALA A 159 -49.68 4.06 -37.06
N ASN A 160 -48.63 4.08 -37.90
CA ASN A 160 -48.72 4.37 -39.33
C ASN A 160 -49.42 3.25 -40.14
N ARG A 161 -49.58 2.06 -39.55
CA ARG A 161 -50.26 0.92 -40.15
C ARG A 161 -51.70 0.73 -39.65
N THR A 162 -52.14 1.51 -38.67
CA THR A 162 -53.45 1.37 -38.04
C THR A 162 -54.46 2.35 -38.62
N LEU A 163 -55.45 1.81 -39.33
CA LEU A 163 -56.60 2.53 -39.87
C LEU A 163 -57.78 2.44 -38.90
N THR A 164 -58.39 3.58 -38.56
CA THR A 164 -59.63 3.63 -37.78
C THR A 164 -60.78 4.03 -38.69
N ILE A 165 -61.81 3.19 -38.75
CA ILE A 165 -63.02 3.38 -39.57
C ILE A 165 -64.21 3.49 -38.63
N LYS A 166 -65.06 4.50 -38.82
CA LYS A 166 -66.32 4.66 -38.09
C LYS A 166 -67.48 4.72 -39.08
N TRP A 167 -68.60 4.10 -38.72
CA TRP A 167 -69.83 4.10 -39.51
C TRP A 167 -71.04 4.35 -38.62
N ASP A 168 -72.16 4.69 -39.22
CA ASP A 168 -73.42 4.88 -38.50
C ASP A 168 -74.15 3.56 -38.31
N ARG A 169 -74.25 3.13 -37.04
CA ARG A 169 -74.88 1.86 -36.62
C ARG A 169 -76.35 1.73 -37.06
N LYS A 170 -77.01 2.84 -37.39
CA LYS A 170 -78.41 2.86 -37.83
C LYS A 170 -78.58 2.42 -39.29
N VAL A 171 -77.55 2.60 -40.13
CA VAL A 171 -77.65 2.43 -41.58
C VAL A 171 -76.78 1.27 -42.07
N TYR A 172 -75.62 1.06 -41.45
CA TYR A 172 -74.66 0.06 -41.89
C TYR A 172 -74.17 -0.81 -40.71
N SER A 173 -74.01 -2.11 -40.97
CA SER A 173 -73.46 -3.08 -40.03
C SER A 173 -72.34 -3.84 -40.72
N HIS A 174 -71.09 -3.57 -40.32
CA HIS A 174 -69.93 -4.23 -40.88
C HIS A 174 -69.36 -5.24 -39.87
N SER A 175 -69.29 -6.50 -40.28
CA SER A 175 -68.60 -7.58 -39.57
C SER A 175 -67.11 -7.62 -39.94
N ASP A 176 -66.28 -8.35 -39.18
CA ASP A 176 -64.86 -8.45 -39.51
C ASP A 176 -64.62 -9.16 -40.86
N GLU A 177 -65.47 -10.12 -41.23
CA GLU A 177 -65.46 -10.81 -42.52
C GLU A 177 -65.80 -9.85 -43.67
N THR A 178 -66.75 -8.95 -43.48
CA THR A 178 -67.10 -7.93 -44.47
C THR A 178 -65.93 -6.96 -44.69
N LEU A 179 -65.35 -6.45 -43.59
CA LEU A 179 -64.22 -5.53 -43.64
C LEU A 179 -62.96 -6.17 -44.21
N SER A 180 -62.71 -7.45 -43.92
CA SER A 180 -61.57 -8.17 -44.48
C SER A 180 -61.70 -8.34 -45.99
N ARG A 181 -62.90 -8.63 -46.50
CA ARG A 181 -63.16 -8.75 -47.95
C ARG A 181 -62.96 -7.42 -48.68
N GLU A 182 -63.48 -6.33 -48.12
CA GLU A 182 -63.38 -5.01 -48.73
C GLU A 182 -61.96 -4.45 -48.64
N LEU A 183 -61.28 -4.57 -47.50
CA LEU A 183 -59.97 -3.94 -47.29
C LEU A 183 -58.79 -4.76 -47.83
N ARG A 184 -58.98 -6.06 -48.09
CA ARG A 184 -57.94 -6.91 -48.72
C ARG A 184 -57.56 -6.43 -50.13
N LYS A 185 -58.42 -5.65 -50.81
CA LYS A 185 -58.08 -5.05 -52.12
C LYS A 185 -56.93 -4.04 -52.04
N TYR A 186 -56.69 -3.45 -50.86
CA TYR A 186 -55.66 -2.43 -50.67
C TYR A 186 -54.35 -3.00 -50.10
N GLY A 187 -54.39 -4.15 -49.43
CA GLY A 187 -53.21 -4.86 -48.96
C GLY A 187 -53.51 -5.96 -47.94
N GLU A 188 -52.47 -6.65 -47.48
CA GLU A 188 -52.57 -7.69 -46.47
C GLU A 188 -52.91 -7.11 -45.09
N ILE A 189 -53.96 -7.66 -44.48
CA ILE A 189 -54.43 -7.26 -43.16
C ILE A 189 -53.75 -8.13 -42.10
N GLY A 190 -53.16 -7.50 -41.10
CA GLY A 190 -52.54 -8.17 -39.96
C GLY A 190 -53.54 -8.49 -38.84
N SER A 191 -54.40 -7.54 -38.47
CA SER A 191 -55.42 -7.74 -37.43
C SER A 191 -56.60 -6.77 -37.61
N ILE A 192 -57.81 -7.24 -37.34
CA ILE A 192 -59.04 -6.43 -37.34
C ILE A 192 -59.65 -6.50 -35.94
N ARG A 193 -59.99 -5.33 -35.39
CA ARG A 193 -60.75 -5.23 -34.14
C ARG A 193 -61.99 -4.38 -34.36
N VAL A 194 -63.14 -5.05 -34.42
CA VAL A 194 -64.45 -4.40 -34.56
C VAL A 194 -65.04 -4.10 -33.19
N ARG A 195 -65.64 -2.92 -33.05
CA ARG A 195 -66.57 -2.53 -31.98
C ARG A 195 -67.90 -2.13 -32.61
N SER A 196 -68.90 -1.84 -31.79
CA SER A 196 -70.31 -1.59 -32.18
C SER A 196 -70.53 -0.64 -33.38
N ALA A 197 -69.72 0.39 -33.56
CA ALA A 197 -69.81 1.35 -34.68
C ALA A 197 -68.44 1.83 -35.17
N SER A 198 -67.38 1.08 -34.87
CA SER A 198 -66.01 1.46 -35.21
C SER A 198 -65.11 0.24 -35.35
N ALA A 199 -64.26 0.20 -36.37
CA ALA A 199 -63.22 -0.80 -36.51
C ALA A 199 -61.83 -0.16 -36.47
N LYS A 200 -60.89 -0.89 -35.88
CA LYS A 200 -59.45 -0.65 -36.04
C LYS A 200 -58.86 -1.77 -36.86
N VAL A 201 -58.21 -1.41 -37.97
CA VAL A 201 -57.61 -2.35 -38.91
C VAL A 201 -56.12 -2.07 -38.96
N LEU A 202 -55.32 -3.07 -38.61
CA LEU A 202 -53.86 -3.03 -38.70
C LEU A 202 -53.43 -3.70 -40.00
N PHE A 203 -52.86 -2.93 -40.92
CA PHE A 203 -52.27 -3.46 -42.15
C PHE A 203 -50.82 -3.93 -41.91
N ARG A 204 -50.33 -4.85 -42.73
CA ARG A 204 -48.92 -5.26 -42.69
C ARG A 204 -48.00 -4.16 -43.22
N GLU A 205 -48.48 -3.40 -44.20
CA GLU A 205 -47.72 -2.36 -44.88
C GLU A 205 -48.34 -0.97 -44.62
N ALA A 206 -47.49 0.04 -44.39
CA ALA A 206 -47.95 1.41 -44.15
C ALA A 206 -48.55 2.05 -45.42
N SER A 207 -48.00 1.72 -46.60
CA SER A 207 -48.50 2.20 -47.90
C SER A 207 -49.93 1.74 -48.18
N ALA A 208 -50.28 0.50 -47.76
CA ALA A 208 -51.61 -0.06 -47.87
C ALA A 208 -52.61 0.67 -46.97
N ALA A 209 -52.23 0.97 -45.72
CA ALA A 209 -53.05 1.74 -44.79
C ALA A 209 -53.35 3.16 -45.32
N SER A 210 -52.33 3.85 -45.86
CA SER A 210 -52.49 5.19 -46.44
C SER A 210 -53.36 5.21 -47.70
N ARG A 211 -53.21 4.21 -48.59
CA ARG A 211 -54.07 4.06 -49.78
C ARG A 211 -55.51 3.78 -49.39
N ALA A 212 -55.74 2.89 -48.42
CA ALA A 212 -57.07 2.58 -47.92
C ALA A 212 -57.74 3.81 -47.30
N ALA A 213 -57.01 4.59 -46.47
CA ALA A 213 -57.54 5.83 -45.90
C ALA A 213 -57.97 6.84 -46.97
N ARG A 214 -57.14 7.01 -48.02
CA ARG A 214 -57.41 7.96 -49.12
C ARG A 214 -58.61 7.56 -49.95
N ILE A 215 -58.76 6.27 -50.28
CA ILE A 215 -59.81 5.80 -51.20
C ILE A 215 -61.13 5.57 -50.44
N GLU A 216 -61.10 4.92 -49.28
CA GLU A 216 -62.31 4.66 -48.48
C GLU A 216 -62.82 5.93 -47.78
N GLY A 217 -61.96 6.92 -47.51
CA GLY A 217 -62.39 8.22 -46.98
C GLY A 217 -63.38 8.98 -47.88
N HIS A 218 -63.43 8.67 -49.18
CA HIS A 218 -64.36 9.27 -50.15
C HIS A 218 -65.63 8.46 -50.39
N ARG A 219 -65.85 7.34 -49.69
CA ARG A 219 -67.10 6.56 -49.81
C ARG A 219 -68.14 6.99 -48.80
N GLU A 220 -69.39 7.10 -49.25
CA GLU A 220 -70.54 7.50 -48.43
C GLU A 220 -70.95 6.46 -47.36
N CYS A 221 -70.39 5.24 -47.42
CA CYS A 221 -70.65 4.19 -46.44
C CYS A 221 -69.93 4.39 -45.09
N TRP A 222 -68.99 5.33 -45.00
CA TRP A 222 -68.22 5.59 -43.78
C TRP A 222 -68.51 6.99 -43.23
N ARG A 223 -68.68 7.09 -41.91
CA ARG A 223 -68.81 8.38 -41.21
C ARG A 223 -67.47 9.08 -41.07
N SER A 224 -66.39 8.33 -40.84
CA SER A 224 -65.03 8.86 -40.83
C SER A 224 -64.00 7.75 -40.98
N VAL A 225 -62.98 7.97 -41.80
CA VAL A 225 -61.81 7.10 -41.93
C VAL A 225 -60.56 7.92 -41.58
N SER A 226 -59.81 7.50 -40.57
CA SER A 226 -58.60 8.21 -40.12
C SER A 226 -57.44 7.25 -39.87
N LEU A 227 -56.24 7.64 -40.29
CA LEU A 227 -55.00 6.94 -39.93
C LEU A 227 -54.55 7.38 -38.53
N GLN A 228 -54.12 6.44 -37.69
CA GLN A 228 -53.80 6.74 -36.28
C GLN A 228 -52.45 7.47 -36.10
N GLY A 229 -51.55 7.39 -37.08
CA GLY A 229 -50.33 8.20 -37.16
C GLY A 229 -50.49 9.31 -38.20
N HIS A 230 -50.31 10.56 -37.80
CA HIS A 230 -50.20 11.68 -38.73
C HIS A 230 -48.84 11.52 -39.44
N LEU A 231 -48.83 11.38 -40.76
CA LEU A 231 -47.60 11.50 -41.55
C LEU A 231 -47.23 12.99 -41.53
N VAL A 232 -46.45 13.39 -40.52
CA VAL A 232 -45.80 14.70 -40.50
C VAL A 232 -44.66 14.61 -41.51
N GLU A 233 -44.81 15.31 -42.64
CA GLU A 233 -43.66 15.67 -43.46
C GLU A 233 -42.80 16.60 -42.60
N ASP A 234 -41.59 16.16 -42.31
CA ASP A 234 -40.63 16.80 -41.42
C ASP A 234 -40.19 18.15 -42.03
N THR A 235 -40.84 19.26 -41.66
CA THR A 235 -40.23 20.58 -41.77
C THR A 235 -39.44 20.83 -40.50
N SER A 236 -38.13 20.63 -40.63
CA SER A 236 -37.04 21.09 -39.79
C SER A 236 -37.45 22.12 -38.73
N GLN A 237 -37.49 21.70 -37.45
CA GLN A 237 -37.36 22.61 -36.32
C GLN A 237 -36.57 21.92 -35.21
N THR A 238 -35.27 22.22 -35.25
CA THR A 238 -34.28 22.04 -34.20
C THR A 238 -34.79 22.68 -32.91
N TRP A 239 -35.07 21.87 -31.90
CA TRP A 239 -35.23 22.35 -30.54
C TRP A 239 -33.83 22.48 -29.92
N GLU A 240 -33.30 23.69 -29.99
CA GLU A 240 -32.10 24.12 -29.27
C GLU A 240 -32.47 24.25 -27.78
N ASN A 241 -32.15 23.22 -27.00
CA ASN A 241 -32.25 23.27 -25.54
C ASN A 241 -31.13 24.18 -25.02
N GLN A 242 -31.47 25.45 -24.80
CA GLN A 242 -30.64 26.39 -24.05
C GLN A 242 -30.74 26.06 -22.56
N TYR A 243 -29.65 25.57 -21.98
CA TYR A 243 -29.38 25.66 -20.56
C TYR A 243 -29.00 27.11 -20.22
N ALA A 244 -29.63 27.67 -19.18
CA ALA A 244 -28.95 28.32 -18.04
C ALA A 244 -29.95 29.25 -17.32
N ASP A 245 -30.58 28.73 -16.27
CA ASP A 245 -31.20 29.55 -15.24
C ASP A 245 -30.10 29.91 -14.23
N GLU A 246 -29.58 31.13 -14.35
CA GLU A 246 -28.65 31.71 -13.38
C GLU A 246 -29.43 32.41 -12.27
N ASN A 247 -28.96 32.21 -11.03
CA ASN A 247 -29.16 33.04 -9.83
C ASN A 247 -30.21 32.58 -8.81
N ALA A 248 -29.79 31.69 -7.92
CA ALA A 248 -30.20 31.72 -6.51
C ALA A 248 -28.99 31.40 -5.62
N SER A 249 -28.27 32.46 -5.22
CA SER A 249 -27.21 32.39 -4.20
C SER A 249 -27.64 33.26 -3.03
N ASP A 250 -28.31 32.65 -2.06
CA ASP A 250 -28.50 33.23 -0.73
C ASP A 250 -27.47 32.63 0.23
N LYS A 251 -26.67 33.50 0.82
CA LYS A 251 -25.63 33.18 1.81
C LYS A 251 -26.28 32.93 3.16
N ASN A 252 -25.82 31.92 3.89
CA ASN A 252 -25.79 32.02 5.35
C ASN A 252 -24.47 31.44 5.91
N PRO A 253 -23.71 32.20 6.73
CA PRO A 253 -22.44 31.77 7.28
C PRO A 253 -22.67 31.17 8.66
N ARG A 254 -22.77 29.84 8.72
CA ARG A 254 -22.43 28.94 9.85
C ARG A 254 -23.03 27.58 9.54
N ASP A 255 -22.31 26.80 8.76
CA ASP A 255 -22.65 25.39 8.58
C ASP A 255 -21.44 24.52 8.94
N ILE A 256 -21.66 23.70 9.95
CA ILE A 256 -20.71 22.73 10.47
C ILE A 256 -20.57 21.65 9.41
N GLN A 257 -19.35 21.39 8.93
CA GLN A 257 -19.09 20.35 7.94
C GLN A 257 -19.39 18.97 8.54
N VAL A 258 -20.64 18.53 8.39
CA VAL A 258 -20.98 17.11 8.48
C VAL A 258 -20.48 16.47 7.20
N LEU A 259 -19.54 15.53 7.34
CA LEU A 259 -19.03 14.72 6.23
C LEU A 259 -20.22 14.03 5.54
N PRO A 260 -20.41 14.19 4.22
CA PRO A 260 -21.46 13.49 3.51
C PRO A 260 -21.22 11.98 3.64
N LEU A 261 -22.20 11.27 4.20
CA LEU A 261 -22.26 9.80 4.23
C LEU A 261 -22.76 9.25 2.88
N ASP A 262 -22.72 10.06 1.82
CA ASP A 262 -23.06 9.63 0.49
C ASP A 262 -21.95 8.73 -0.08
N PRO A 263 -22.30 7.65 -0.80
CA PRO A 263 -21.31 6.85 -1.49
C PRO A 263 -20.57 7.74 -2.49
N VAL A 264 -19.28 7.99 -2.21
CA VAL A 264 -18.37 8.81 -3.03
C VAL A 264 -18.58 8.48 -4.51
N SER A 265 -18.82 9.51 -5.32
CA SER A 265 -19.00 9.36 -6.77
C SER A 265 -17.79 8.64 -7.36
N LEU A 266 -18.03 7.71 -8.30
CA LEU A 266 -16.98 6.93 -8.96
C LEU A 266 -15.89 7.83 -9.55
N GLU A 267 -16.27 9.01 -10.05
CA GLU A 267 -15.37 9.98 -10.64
C GLU A 267 -14.45 10.64 -9.60
N GLU A 268 -14.98 10.97 -8.43
CA GLU A 268 -14.21 11.52 -7.32
C GLU A 268 -13.24 10.49 -6.74
N HIS A 269 -13.66 9.23 -6.67
CA HIS A 269 -12.81 8.13 -6.24
C HIS A 269 -11.62 7.93 -7.19
N LEU A 270 -11.86 7.94 -8.51
CA LEU A 270 -10.80 7.83 -9.52
C LEU A 270 -9.84 9.02 -9.48
N ALA A 271 -10.35 10.24 -9.27
CA ALA A 271 -9.52 11.43 -9.12
C ALA A 271 -8.62 11.35 -7.88
N LEU A 272 -9.14 10.86 -6.76
CA LEU A 272 -8.37 10.63 -5.54
C LEU A 272 -7.27 9.58 -5.78
N GLU A 273 -7.60 8.44 -6.38
CA GLU A 273 -6.63 7.36 -6.63
C GLU A 273 -5.51 7.80 -7.58
N LYS A 274 -5.82 8.57 -8.63
CA LYS A 274 -4.80 9.16 -9.51
C LYS A 274 -3.82 10.04 -8.74
N LYS A 275 -4.34 10.90 -7.86
CA LYS A 275 -3.53 11.79 -7.02
C LYS A 275 -2.65 11.04 -6.03
N VAL A 276 -3.15 9.93 -5.47
CA VAL A 276 -2.38 9.04 -4.60
C VAL A 276 -1.25 8.36 -5.38
N LEU A 277 -1.53 7.84 -6.57
CA LEU A 277 -0.52 7.21 -7.43
C LEU A 277 0.59 8.17 -7.84
N GLU A 278 0.27 9.40 -8.22
CA GLU A 278 1.26 10.44 -8.53
C GLU A 278 2.20 10.69 -7.35
N LYS A 279 1.67 10.77 -6.12
CA LYS A 279 2.49 10.94 -4.91
C LYS A 279 3.37 9.73 -4.63
N LEU A 280 2.86 8.52 -4.83
CA LEU A 280 3.66 7.29 -4.65
C LEU A 280 4.79 7.19 -5.69
N ASN A 281 4.52 7.57 -6.93
CA ASN A 281 5.54 7.61 -7.99
C ASN A 281 6.63 8.66 -7.69
N ALA A 282 6.25 9.84 -7.20
CA ALA A 282 7.19 10.86 -6.77
C ALA A 282 8.08 10.40 -5.61
N LEU A 283 7.51 9.70 -4.62
CA LEU A 283 8.26 9.11 -3.50
C LEU A 283 9.18 7.97 -3.94
N ALA A 284 8.76 7.15 -4.92
CA ALA A 284 9.62 6.12 -5.47
C ALA A 284 10.81 6.71 -6.23
N SER A 285 10.58 7.78 -7.00
CA SER A 285 11.64 8.48 -7.74
C SER A 285 12.63 9.21 -6.82
N SER A 286 12.20 9.67 -5.64
CA SER A 286 13.11 10.28 -4.66
C SER A 286 13.97 9.25 -3.92
N VAL A 287 13.52 7.99 -3.83
CA VAL A 287 14.27 6.88 -3.20
C VAL A 287 15.34 6.32 -4.16
N ASP A 288 15.13 6.39 -5.47
CA ASP A 288 16.09 5.94 -6.51
C ASP A 288 17.22 6.93 -6.80
N ARG A 289 17.29 8.09 -6.13
CA ARG A 289 18.49 8.95 -6.15
C ARG A 289 19.38 8.63 -4.95
N PRO A 290 20.38 7.71 -5.07
CA PRO A 290 21.39 7.59 -4.04
C PRO A 290 22.13 8.93 -3.91
N SER A 291 22.33 9.33 -2.66
CA SER A 291 23.02 10.55 -2.25
C SER A 291 24.37 10.75 -2.97
N GLU A 292 24.41 11.58 -4.01
CA GLU A 292 25.65 12.12 -4.60
C GLU A 292 26.27 13.26 -3.76
N ASN A 293 25.63 13.67 -2.65
CA ASN A 293 26.05 14.84 -1.86
C ASN A 293 26.95 14.52 -0.64
N ILE A 294 27.87 13.56 -0.74
CA ILE A 294 28.91 13.35 0.29
C ILE A 294 30.35 13.57 -0.26
N ALA A 295 30.54 13.87 -1.55
CA ALA A 295 31.87 13.99 -2.15
C ALA A 295 32.40 15.42 -2.37
N SER A 296 31.88 16.47 -1.71
CA SER A 296 32.39 17.85 -1.89
C SER A 296 32.66 18.64 -0.60
N SER A 297 32.91 17.97 0.52
CA SER A 297 33.42 18.65 1.72
C SER A 297 34.43 17.82 2.51
N LEU A 298 35.53 17.45 1.86
CA LEU A 298 36.81 17.13 2.51
C LEU A 298 37.95 17.78 1.70
#